data_AF-A0A925SJS7-F1
#
_entry.id   AF-A0A925SJS7-F1
#
_cell.length_a   1.000
_cell.length_b   1.000
_cell.length_c   1.000
_cell.angle_alpha   90.00
_cell.angle_beta   90.00
_cell.angle_gamma   90.00
#
_symmetry.space_group_name_H-M   'P 1'
#
loop_
_entity.id
_entity.type
_entity.pdbx_description
1 polymer ?
#
loop_
_entity_poly.entity_id
_entity_poly.type
_entity_poly.pdbx_seq_one_letter_code
_entity_poly.pdbx_strand_id
1 'polypeptide(L)'
;MKIPRSFSFVVGFLVAVAGLHAQGTAPFTFHDKPWRGLPTGPAKTEDKVRDGGAPFTLRWDAGKPGTNNIDFRFTSRDFSGYDTLSFWVYAEKATFATIQVLFISPTTMGEADVYEADFSVDTEGKWAKYTLALDSFRKSRNPAGWDQITGIHFTTNRHGNAPVEGTVLFFSDMQLELSK
;
A
#
# COMPACT_ATOMS: atom_id res chain seq x y z
N MET A 1 7.05 -35.74 65.98
CA MET A 1 5.70 -35.16 65.97
C MET A 1 5.78 -33.83 65.23
N LYS A 2 5.39 -33.81 63.94
CA LYS A 2 5.53 -32.66 63.03
C LYS A 2 4.20 -31.94 62.91
N ILE A 3 4.21 -30.63 63.16
CA ILE A 3 3.07 -29.72 63.03
C ILE A 3 2.91 -29.37 61.53
N PRO A 4 1.72 -29.45 60.92
CA PRO A 4 1.53 -29.04 59.53
C PRO A 4 1.36 -27.52 59.44
N ARG A 5 2.05 -26.90 58.48
CA ARG A 5 1.85 -25.50 58.09
C ARG A 5 0.66 -25.40 57.14
N SER A 6 -0.34 -24.63 57.53
CA SER A 6 -1.44 -24.17 56.70
C SER A 6 -0.94 -23.17 55.65
N PHE A 7 -1.29 -23.41 54.39
CA PHE A 7 -1.10 -22.45 53.30
C PHE A 7 -2.34 -21.53 53.24
N SER A 8 -2.16 -20.25 53.52
CA SER A 8 -3.14 -19.21 53.21
C SER A 8 -2.99 -18.80 51.75
N PHE A 9 -4.03 -19.02 50.94
CA PHE A 9 -4.15 -18.41 49.62
C PHE A 9 -4.52 -16.93 49.79
N VAL A 10 -3.60 -16.03 49.44
CA VAL A 10 -3.93 -14.62 49.23
C VAL A 10 -4.45 -14.48 47.81
N VAL A 11 -5.74 -14.17 47.66
CA VAL A 11 -6.34 -13.76 46.39
C VAL A 11 -5.83 -12.36 46.08
N GLY A 12 -4.82 -12.26 45.22
CA GLY A 12 -4.39 -10.99 44.66
C GLY A 12 -5.42 -10.50 43.65
N PHE A 13 -6.13 -9.42 43.99
CA PHE A 13 -6.92 -8.65 43.04
C PHE A 13 -5.96 -8.01 42.03
N LEU A 14 -5.99 -8.48 40.79
CA LEU A 14 -5.28 -7.85 39.69
C LEU A 14 -6.14 -6.66 39.23
N VAL A 15 -5.82 -5.46 39.74
CA VAL A 15 -6.35 -4.22 39.19
C VAL A 15 -5.69 -4.04 37.82
N ALA A 16 -6.41 -4.40 36.76
CA ALA A 16 -6.05 -4.01 35.41
C ALA A 16 -6.18 -2.48 35.33
N VAL A 17 -5.05 -1.78 35.45
CA VAL A 17 -4.95 -0.41 34.98
C VAL A 17 -5.12 -0.49 33.46
N ALA A 18 -6.30 -0.11 32.98
CA ALA A 18 -6.54 0.10 31.56
C ALA A 18 -5.61 1.22 31.11
N GLY A 19 -4.42 0.85 30.63
CA GLY A 19 -3.56 1.75 29.91
C GLY A 19 -4.35 2.22 28.69
N LEU A 20 -4.67 3.51 28.67
CA LEU A 20 -5.12 4.24 27.49
C LEU A 20 -4.12 3.94 26.36
N HIS A 21 -4.42 2.92 25.55
CA HIS A 21 -3.73 2.77 24.28
C HIS A 21 -4.26 3.90 23.42
N ALA A 22 -3.39 4.84 23.08
CA ALA A 22 -3.59 5.64 21.88
C ALA A 22 -3.91 4.64 20.77
N GLN A 23 -5.15 4.62 20.29
CA GLN A 23 -5.53 3.83 19.13
C GLN A 23 -4.82 4.48 17.94
N GLY A 24 -3.56 4.10 17.72
CA GLY A 24 -2.87 4.43 16.49
C GLY A 24 -3.69 3.87 15.34
N THR A 25 -3.97 4.70 14.34
CA THR A 25 -4.72 4.31 13.15
C THR A 25 -4.15 2.99 12.61
N ALA A 26 -4.95 1.92 12.63
CA ALA A 26 -4.52 0.62 12.10
C ALA A 26 -4.18 0.79 10.61
N PRO A 27 -3.15 0.11 10.07
CA PRO A 27 -2.78 0.27 8.67
C PRO A 27 -3.95 -0.08 7.75
N PHE A 28 -4.29 0.82 6.82
CA PHE A 28 -5.28 0.52 5.80
C PHE A 28 -4.65 -0.40 4.77
N THR A 29 -5.12 -1.65 4.71
CA THR A 29 -4.55 -2.67 3.85
C THR A 29 -5.44 -2.91 2.63
N PHE A 30 -4.85 -2.93 1.43
CA PHE A 30 -5.61 -3.02 0.19
C PHE A 30 -6.11 -4.44 -0.16
N HIS A 31 -5.90 -5.44 0.72
CA HIS A 31 -6.30 -6.85 0.49
C HIS A 31 -7.82 -7.09 0.58
N ASP A 32 -8.58 -6.28 1.33
CA ASP A 32 -9.94 -6.60 1.78
C ASP A 32 -11.07 -6.17 0.83
N LYS A 33 -10.74 -5.56 -0.31
CA LYS A 33 -11.71 -5.17 -1.34
C LYS A 33 -11.34 -5.84 -2.66
N PRO A 34 -12.33 -6.32 -3.45
CA PRO A 34 -12.03 -6.92 -4.74
C PRO A 34 -11.31 -5.88 -5.59
N TRP A 35 -10.13 -6.28 -6.05
CA TRP A 35 -9.31 -5.70 -7.09
C TRP A 35 -10.15 -5.61 -8.38
N ARG A 36 -11.15 -4.72 -8.38
CA ARG A 36 -12.15 -4.55 -9.45
C ARG A 36 -11.66 -3.46 -10.38
N GLY A 37 -10.84 -3.90 -11.30
CA GLY A 37 -10.33 -3.19 -12.46
C GLY A 37 -9.31 -4.15 -13.05
N LEU A 38 -9.64 -4.94 -14.06
CA LEU A 38 -9.79 -4.50 -15.44
C LEU A 38 -10.05 -5.78 -16.28
N PRO A 39 -10.55 -5.69 -17.52
CA PRO A 39 -10.50 -6.82 -18.47
C PRO A 39 -9.06 -7.26 -18.84
N THR A 40 -8.03 -6.44 -18.50
CA THR A 40 -6.60 -6.65 -18.85
C THR A 40 -5.63 -6.16 -17.75
N GLY A 41 -6.04 -6.21 -16.47
CA GLY A 41 -5.27 -5.68 -15.32
C GLY A 41 -4.33 -6.69 -14.68
N PRO A 42 -3.59 -6.30 -13.62
CA PRO A 42 -2.66 -7.18 -12.94
C PRO A 42 -3.35 -8.45 -12.46
N ALA A 43 -2.73 -9.59 -12.72
CA ALA A 43 -3.26 -10.88 -12.33
C ALA A 43 -2.88 -11.16 -10.87
N LYS A 44 -3.87 -11.53 -10.05
CA LYS A 44 -3.58 -12.23 -8.81
C LYS A 44 -2.86 -13.53 -9.16
N THR A 45 -1.74 -13.79 -8.50
CA THR A 45 -0.97 -15.02 -8.70
C THR A 45 -0.42 -15.53 -7.38
N GLU A 46 -0.20 -16.83 -7.30
CA GLU A 46 0.54 -17.50 -6.22
C GLU A 46 2.05 -17.51 -6.51
N ASP A 47 2.48 -17.01 -7.68
CA ASP A 47 3.88 -16.79 -7.98
C ASP A 47 4.47 -15.70 -7.09
N LYS A 48 5.75 -15.89 -6.75
CA LYS A 48 6.58 -14.92 -6.01
C LYS A 48 5.98 -14.47 -4.68
N VAL A 49 5.09 -15.23 -4.04
CA VAL A 49 4.53 -14.89 -2.70
C VAL A 49 5.65 -14.59 -1.69
N ARG A 50 5.47 -13.51 -0.92
CA ARG A 50 6.43 -13.11 0.12
C ARG A 50 6.17 -13.92 1.39
N ASP A 51 7.23 -14.46 1.98
CA ASP A 51 7.16 -15.07 3.31
C ASP A 51 6.59 -14.07 4.34
N GLY A 52 5.55 -14.51 5.07
CA GLY A 52 4.85 -13.69 6.05
C GLY A 52 3.96 -12.58 5.47
N GLY A 53 3.77 -12.51 4.15
CA GLY A 53 2.82 -11.60 3.51
C GLY A 53 1.48 -12.28 3.16
N ALA A 54 0.67 -11.60 2.34
CA ALA A 54 -0.54 -12.19 1.78
C ALA A 54 -0.25 -13.47 0.96
N PRO A 55 -1.20 -14.44 0.89
CA PRO A 55 -1.02 -15.70 0.17
C PRO A 55 -1.06 -15.55 -1.36
N PHE A 56 -1.06 -14.32 -1.87
CA PHE A 56 -1.03 -13.98 -3.29
C PHE A 56 -0.26 -12.69 -3.50
N THR A 57 0.24 -12.51 -4.71
CA THR A 57 0.81 -11.26 -5.20
C THR A 57 0.00 -10.73 -6.37
N LEU A 58 0.27 -9.48 -6.75
CA LEU A 58 -0.30 -8.86 -7.94
C LEU A 58 0.78 -8.71 -8.97
N ARG A 59 0.72 -9.55 -10.00
CA ARG A 59 1.63 -9.47 -11.13
C ARG A 59 1.18 -8.38 -12.08
N TRP A 60 2.07 -7.47 -12.40
CA TRP A 60 1.90 -6.42 -13.39
C TRP A 60 3.01 -6.48 -14.43
N ASP A 61 2.66 -6.83 -15.67
CA ASP A 61 3.58 -6.77 -16.80
C ASP A 61 3.69 -5.31 -17.31
N ALA A 62 4.23 -4.41 -16.48
CA ALA A 62 4.25 -2.96 -16.69
C ALA A 62 4.98 -2.48 -17.95
N GLY A 63 5.89 -3.32 -18.49
CA GLY A 63 6.64 -3.06 -19.71
C GLY A 63 5.92 -3.44 -21.01
N LYS A 64 4.75 -4.09 -20.93
CA LYS A 64 4.01 -4.55 -22.11
C LYS A 64 3.12 -3.43 -22.68
N PRO A 65 3.06 -3.24 -24.00
CA PRO A 65 2.12 -2.29 -24.59
C PRO A 65 0.67 -2.60 -24.19
N GLY A 66 -0.06 -1.58 -23.75
CA GLY A 66 -1.47 -1.70 -23.37
C GLY A 66 -1.71 -2.14 -21.93
N THR A 67 -0.67 -2.37 -21.13
CA THR A 67 -0.78 -2.71 -19.70
C THR A 67 -0.26 -1.59 -18.80
N ASN A 68 -0.13 -0.37 -19.30
CA ASN A 68 0.59 0.73 -18.65
C ASN A 68 0.02 1.19 -17.31
N ASN A 69 -1.13 0.67 -16.87
CA ASN A 69 -1.88 1.19 -15.73
C ASN A 69 -2.40 0.08 -14.81
N ILE A 70 -2.39 0.35 -13.51
CA ILE A 70 -3.19 -0.34 -12.49
C ILE A 70 -4.09 0.69 -11.82
N ASP A 71 -5.39 0.39 -11.70
CA ASP A 71 -6.37 1.27 -11.07
C ASP A 71 -7.05 0.63 -9.85
N PHE A 72 -7.05 1.36 -8.74
CA PHE A 72 -7.83 1.08 -7.54
C PHE A 72 -8.86 2.19 -7.38
N ARG A 73 -10.15 1.90 -7.56
CA ARG A 73 -11.22 2.89 -7.44
C ARG A 73 -12.16 2.56 -6.29
N PHE A 74 -12.59 3.61 -5.60
CA PHE A 74 -13.54 3.58 -4.49
C PHE A 74 -14.35 4.89 -4.47
N THR A 75 -15.52 4.88 -3.83
CA THR A 75 -16.45 6.04 -3.87
C THR A 75 -15.84 7.31 -3.29
N SER A 76 -15.27 7.24 -2.09
CA SER A 76 -14.43 8.26 -1.46
C SER A 76 -13.86 7.65 -0.17
N ARG A 77 -12.65 8.04 0.23
CA ARG A 77 -11.96 7.60 1.44
C ARG A 77 -11.17 8.74 2.04
N ASP A 78 -11.17 8.77 3.37
CA ASP A 78 -10.37 9.67 4.19
C ASP A 78 -9.04 9.00 4.53
N PHE A 79 -7.95 9.55 4.01
CA PHE A 79 -6.57 9.18 4.31
C PHE A 79 -5.80 10.25 5.10
N SER A 80 -6.48 11.28 5.61
CA SER A 80 -5.86 12.36 6.40
C SER A 80 -5.24 11.87 7.71
N GLY A 81 -5.65 10.70 8.19
CA GLY A 81 -5.10 10.04 9.38
C GLY A 81 -3.83 9.20 9.16
N TYR A 82 -3.23 9.25 7.97
CA TYR A 82 -1.98 8.55 7.61
C TYR A 82 -0.96 9.55 7.07
N ASP A 83 0.32 9.19 7.10
CA ASP A 83 1.40 10.01 6.55
C ASP A 83 2.27 9.26 5.54
N THR A 84 2.05 7.94 5.38
CA THR A 84 2.93 7.07 4.63
C THR A 84 2.15 6.04 3.82
N LEU A 85 2.47 5.91 2.54
CA LEU A 85 2.15 4.74 1.73
C LEU A 85 3.36 3.80 1.74
N SER A 86 3.16 2.54 2.09
CA SER A 86 4.19 1.52 1.90
C SER A 86 3.67 0.29 1.17
N PHE A 87 4.56 -0.38 0.45
CA PHE A 87 4.26 -1.60 -0.28
C PHE A 87 5.55 -2.36 -0.57
N TRP A 88 5.42 -3.66 -0.77
CA TRP A 88 6.52 -4.51 -1.21
C TRP A 88 6.43 -4.73 -2.72
N VAL A 89 7.58 -4.71 -3.38
CA VAL A 89 7.73 -5.01 -4.80
C VAL A 89 8.82 -6.06 -4.99
N TYR A 90 8.52 -7.08 -5.78
CA TYR A 90 9.51 -7.94 -6.42
C TYR A 90 9.53 -7.59 -7.90
N ALA A 91 10.72 -7.35 -8.44
CA ALA A 91 10.90 -7.12 -9.86
C ALA A 91 11.75 -8.24 -10.47
N GLU A 92 11.36 -8.74 -11.64
CA GLU A 92 12.16 -9.77 -12.33
C GLU A 92 13.50 -9.23 -12.83
N LYS A 93 13.56 -7.92 -13.12
CA LYS A 93 14.74 -7.19 -13.63
C LYS A 93 14.78 -5.79 -13.05
N ALA A 94 15.98 -5.27 -12.80
CA ALA A 94 16.19 -3.84 -12.49
C ALA A 94 16.16 -3.03 -13.79
N THR A 95 14.97 -2.68 -14.27
CA THR A 95 14.79 -1.97 -15.55
C THR A 95 15.01 -0.47 -15.45
N PHE A 96 15.12 0.08 -14.24
CA PHE A 96 15.14 1.51 -13.94
C PHE A 96 13.92 2.26 -14.51
N ALA A 97 12.84 1.53 -14.80
CA ALA A 97 11.57 2.13 -15.19
C ALA A 97 11.07 3.03 -14.07
N THR A 98 10.63 4.24 -14.41
CA THR A 98 9.92 5.11 -13.47
C THR A 98 8.44 4.71 -13.44
N ILE A 99 7.96 4.36 -12.26
CA ILE A 99 6.55 4.12 -11.99
C ILE A 99 5.98 5.33 -11.26
N GLN A 100 4.91 5.91 -11.79
CA GLN A 100 4.19 6.97 -11.11
C GLN A 100 3.06 6.38 -10.27
N VAL A 101 2.93 6.88 -9.05
CA VAL A 101 1.88 6.54 -8.08
C VAL A 101 1.00 7.76 -7.90
N LEU A 102 -0.28 7.62 -8.19
CA LEU A 102 -1.26 8.69 -8.13
C LEU A 102 -2.30 8.37 -7.05
N PHE A 103 -2.59 9.32 -6.17
CA PHE A 103 -3.84 9.33 -5.40
C PHE A 103 -4.82 10.27 -6.11
N ILE A 104 -5.96 9.72 -6.51
CA ILE A 104 -6.97 10.39 -7.31
C ILE A 104 -7.98 11.06 -6.38
N SER A 105 -8.20 12.35 -6.57
CA SER A 105 -9.22 13.14 -5.89
C SER A 105 -10.46 13.32 -6.79
N PRO A 106 -11.66 13.57 -6.24
CA PRO A 106 -12.82 13.94 -7.04
C PRO A 106 -12.51 15.14 -7.92
N THR A 107 -13.04 15.14 -9.14
CA THR A 107 -12.94 16.30 -10.03
C THR A 107 -14.25 16.51 -10.79
N THR A 108 -14.54 17.76 -11.12
CA THR A 108 -15.64 18.16 -12.02
C THR A 108 -15.13 18.55 -13.40
N MET A 109 -13.82 18.67 -13.56
CA MET A 109 -13.13 19.00 -14.80
C MET A 109 -12.61 17.69 -15.40
N GLY A 110 -12.69 17.50 -16.72
CA GLY A 110 -12.51 16.18 -17.35
C GLY A 110 -11.21 15.42 -17.04
N GLU A 111 -10.17 16.07 -16.50
CA GLU A 111 -8.93 15.43 -16.04
C GLU A 111 -8.86 15.32 -14.51
N ALA A 112 -8.50 14.15 -14.01
CA ALA A 112 -8.49 13.83 -12.57
C ALA A 112 -7.56 14.75 -11.75
N ASP A 113 -8.02 15.38 -10.67
CA ASP A 113 -7.13 16.03 -9.70
C ASP A 113 -6.33 14.97 -8.91
N VAL A 114 -5.01 15.11 -8.79
CA VAL A 114 -4.17 14.04 -8.20
C VAL A 114 -3.05 14.56 -7.30
N TYR A 115 -2.69 13.72 -6.33
CA TYR A 115 -1.37 13.73 -5.70
C TYR A 115 -0.49 12.71 -6.41
N GLU A 116 0.75 13.04 -6.75
CA GLU A 116 1.64 12.15 -7.48
C GLU A 116 3.05 12.04 -6.87
N ALA A 117 3.58 10.83 -6.86
CA ALA A 117 4.98 10.53 -6.53
C ALA A 117 5.50 9.48 -7.51
N ASP A 118 6.81 9.29 -7.52
CA ASP A 118 7.47 8.35 -8.41
C ASP A 118 8.35 7.39 -7.60
N PHE A 119 8.54 6.17 -8.11
CA PHE A 119 9.63 5.31 -7.69
C PHE A 119 10.30 4.66 -8.92
N SER A 120 11.55 4.25 -8.77
CA SER A 120 12.30 3.58 -9.83
C SER A 120 12.40 2.08 -9.57
N VAL A 121 12.31 1.26 -10.61
CA VAL A 121 12.51 -0.19 -10.54
C VAL A 121 14.02 -0.49 -10.56
N ASP A 122 14.69 -0.26 -9.44
CA ASP A 122 16.16 -0.41 -9.29
C ASP A 122 16.58 -1.72 -8.59
N THR A 123 15.60 -2.55 -8.20
CA THR A 123 15.81 -3.85 -7.57
C THR A 123 15.59 -4.98 -8.57
N GLU A 124 16.32 -6.08 -8.40
CA GLU A 124 16.16 -7.29 -9.22
C GLU A 124 16.15 -8.54 -8.36
N GLY A 125 15.25 -9.48 -8.68
CA GLY A 125 15.30 -10.85 -8.17
C GLY A 125 15.00 -11.00 -6.68
N LYS A 126 14.63 -9.92 -5.98
CA LYS A 126 14.36 -9.88 -4.54
C LYS A 126 13.21 -8.93 -4.20
N TRP A 127 12.63 -9.15 -3.04
CA TRP A 127 11.64 -8.26 -2.45
C TRP A 127 12.29 -7.00 -1.89
N ALA A 128 11.72 -5.84 -2.19
CA ALA A 128 12.09 -4.55 -1.63
C ALA A 128 10.84 -3.82 -1.13
N LYS A 129 10.95 -3.18 0.04
CA LYS A 129 9.90 -2.32 0.59
C LYS A 129 10.11 -0.91 0.07
N TYR A 130 9.08 -0.35 -0.54
CA TYR A 130 9.01 1.06 -0.90
C TYR A 130 8.14 1.78 0.13
N THR A 131 8.59 2.98 0.51
CA THR A 131 7.93 3.84 1.49
C THR A 131 7.90 5.24 0.92
N LEU A 132 6.71 5.78 0.69
CA LEU A 132 6.48 7.11 0.13
C LEU A 132 5.72 7.93 1.17
N ALA A 133 6.35 8.99 1.67
CA ALA A 133 5.70 9.93 2.57
C ALA A 133 4.63 10.72 1.79
N LEU A 134 3.42 10.83 2.32
CA LEU A 134 2.31 11.50 1.63
C LEU A 134 2.59 12.99 1.40
N ASP A 135 3.37 13.63 2.27
CA ASP A 135 3.81 15.03 2.11
C ASP A 135 4.79 15.25 0.95
N SER A 136 5.46 14.18 0.50
CA SER A 136 6.35 14.20 -0.67
C SER A 136 5.61 14.13 -2.00
N PHE A 137 4.32 13.79 -1.99
CA PHE A 137 3.52 13.76 -3.22
C PHE A 137 3.25 15.18 -3.72
N ARG A 138 3.59 15.41 -4.98
CA ARG A 138 3.31 16.67 -5.68
C ARG A 138 1.83 16.75 -6.00
N LYS A 139 1.24 17.94 -5.84
CA LYS A 139 -0.12 18.20 -6.32
C LYS A 139 -0.08 18.46 -7.81
N SER A 140 -0.97 17.79 -8.55
CA SER A 140 -1.25 18.08 -9.95
C SER A 140 -2.70 18.55 -10.04
N ARG A 141 -2.90 19.78 -10.53
CA ARG A 141 -4.17 20.53 -10.50
C ARG A 141 -4.64 20.82 -9.05
N ASN A 142 -5.90 20.53 -8.70
CA ASN A 142 -6.54 21.01 -7.47
C ASN A 142 -7.14 19.85 -6.64
N PRO A 143 -6.33 18.88 -6.15
CA PRO A 143 -6.86 17.79 -5.34
C PRO A 143 -7.50 18.32 -4.05
N ALA A 144 -8.65 17.76 -3.69
CA ALA A 144 -9.54 18.27 -2.65
C ALA A 144 -9.03 18.07 -1.21
N GLY A 145 -7.97 17.27 -1.04
CA GLY A 145 -7.44 16.89 0.28
C GLY A 145 -7.23 15.38 0.39
N TRP A 146 -6.42 14.98 1.38
CA TRP A 146 -6.23 13.55 1.70
C TRP A 146 -7.48 12.92 2.32
N ASP A 147 -8.43 13.72 2.80
CA ASP A 147 -9.75 13.32 3.27
C ASP A 147 -10.72 12.93 2.12
N GLN A 148 -10.34 13.23 0.87
CA GLN A 148 -11.15 13.01 -0.32
C GLN A 148 -10.35 12.35 -1.43
N ILE A 149 -10.01 11.08 -1.22
CA ILE A 149 -9.42 10.22 -2.24
C ILE A 149 -10.48 9.27 -2.80
N THR A 150 -10.49 9.08 -4.11
CA THR A 150 -11.40 8.18 -4.85
C THR A 150 -10.66 7.06 -5.57
N GLY A 151 -9.32 7.10 -5.56
CA GLY A 151 -8.55 5.98 -6.07
C GLY A 151 -7.07 6.10 -5.86
N ILE A 152 -6.37 5.01 -6.12
CA ILE A 152 -4.92 4.94 -6.26
C ILE A 152 -4.62 4.34 -7.62
N HIS A 153 -3.64 4.89 -8.31
CA HIS A 153 -3.30 4.47 -9.66
C HIS A 153 -1.79 4.38 -9.83
N PHE A 154 -1.33 3.28 -10.43
CA PHE A 154 0.07 3.10 -10.80
C PHE A 154 0.16 3.16 -12.31
N THR A 155 1.15 3.89 -12.83
CA THR A 155 1.33 4.04 -14.26
C THR A 155 2.79 4.10 -14.68
N THR A 156 3.05 3.72 -15.93
CA THR A 156 4.34 3.87 -16.61
C THR A 156 4.34 4.97 -17.67
N ASN A 157 3.19 5.62 -17.93
CA ASN A 157 3.01 6.48 -19.10
C ASN A 157 2.60 7.93 -18.79
N ARG A 158 3.10 8.49 -17.68
CA ARG A 158 3.02 9.93 -17.40
C ARG A 158 4.32 10.68 -17.71
N HIS A 159 4.21 12.00 -17.88
CA HIS A 159 5.35 12.93 -18.02
C HIS A 159 6.31 12.60 -19.18
N GLY A 160 5.78 12.02 -20.26
CA GLY A 160 6.59 11.59 -21.41
C GLY A 160 7.31 10.25 -21.22
N ASN A 161 7.11 9.57 -20.08
CA ASN A 161 7.62 8.22 -19.87
C ASN A 161 6.90 7.21 -20.75
N ALA A 162 7.63 6.16 -21.12
CA ALA A 162 7.12 5.01 -21.84
C ALA A 162 7.37 3.74 -21.03
N PRO A 163 6.51 2.71 -21.19
CA PRO A 163 6.79 1.37 -20.67
C PRO A 163 8.19 0.90 -21.07
N VAL A 164 8.97 0.43 -20.11
CA VAL A 164 10.28 -0.19 -20.37
C VAL A 164 10.08 -1.69 -20.52
N GLU A 165 10.40 -2.23 -21.70
CA GLU A 165 10.25 -3.66 -22.01
C GLU A 165 10.93 -4.54 -20.95
N GLY A 166 10.27 -5.64 -20.58
CA GLY A 166 10.77 -6.56 -19.54
C GLY A 166 10.52 -6.10 -18.11
N THR A 167 9.87 -4.95 -17.89
CA THR A 167 9.41 -4.56 -16.55
C THR A 167 8.21 -5.41 -16.13
N VAL A 168 8.45 -6.37 -15.24
CA VAL A 168 7.41 -7.21 -14.61
C VAL A 168 7.55 -7.06 -13.10
N LEU A 169 6.48 -6.61 -12.46
CA LEU A 169 6.44 -6.30 -11.03
C LEU A 169 5.42 -7.18 -10.32
N PHE A 170 5.74 -7.60 -9.11
CA PHE A 170 4.81 -8.27 -8.20
C PHE A 170 4.65 -7.41 -6.96
N PHE A 171 3.42 -6.99 -6.66
CA PHE A 171 3.11 -6.21 -5.46
C PHE A 171 2.58 -7.09 -4.34
N SER A 172 2.93 -6.74 -3.11
CA SER A 172 2.43 -7.35 -1.89
C SER A 172 2.30 -6.31 -0.77
N ASP A 173 1.38 -6.54 0.16
CA ASP A 173 1.19 -5.80 1.40
C ASP A 173 1.27 -4.28 1.25
N MET A 174 0.46 -3.75 0.33
CA MET A 174 0.27 -2.31 0.22
C MET A 174 -0.55 -1.82 1.42
N GLN A 175 -0.08 -0.76 2.06
CA GLN A 175 -0.64 -0.21 3.28
C GLN A 175 -0.52 1.31 3.33
N LEU A 176 -1.52 1.98 3.92
CA LEU A 176 -1.34 3.32 4.47
C LEU A 176 -1.11 3.21 5.97
N GLU A 177 -0.10 3.90 6.48
CA GLU A 177 0.33 3.84 7.87
C GLU A 177 0.66 5.24 8.42
N LEU A 178 0.66 5.35 9.75
CA LEU A 178 1.31 6.45 10.47
C LEU A 178 2.75 6.04 10.76
N SER A 179 3.71 6.78 10.23
CA SER A 179 5.11 6.65 10.58
C SER A 179 5.30 7.03 12.06
N LYS A 180 6.05 6.19 12.79
CA LYS A 180 6.33 6.41 14.22
C LYS A 180 7.57 7.27 14.42
#